data_AF-A0A1G7HR20-F1
#
_entry.id   AF-A0A1G7HR20-F1
#
_cell.length_a   1.000
_cell.length_b   1.000
_cell.length_c   1.000
_cell.angle_alpha   90.00
_cell.angle_beta   90.00
_cell.angle_gamma   90.00
#
_symmetry.space_group_name_H-M   'P 1'
#
loop_
_entity.id
_entity.type
_entity.pdbx_description
1 polymer ?
#
loop_
_entity_poly.entity_id
_entity_poly.type
_entity_poly.pdbx_seq_one_letter_code
_entity_poly.pdbx_strand_id
1 'polypeptide(L)'
;MNVADAMTPRSELVVVEIPGSRNDVLEYIQEHGFSSVPVVKDADGEEVYRGLVTRDDLIEQPDEDQLALLMREVPTAGADDDIVDAARTMAAEGSRRLPVVDGDELVGILTVTDVVRAIARGEVDGETRVGELATPEVNATHTETPLPVAEREIALSGVPYAVVLDDDAAVAGMLTEVDILEVARVVEGEASTGDSIAEQDSEWSWEGIKATGARYLPTRNVEIPAEAVRHFMTADLITVNATRTAKEVAQELISNDIEQVPLVSGTDLDGIVRDVNLLEGL
;
A
#
# COMPACT_ATOMS: atom_id res chain seq x y z
N MET A 1 -19.16 16.13 11.06
CA MET A 1 -18.62 16.51 9.73
C MET A 1 -18.98 15.36 8.83
N ASN A 2 -19.42 15.63 7.61
CA ASN A 2 -19.83 14.55 6.71
C ASN A 2 -18.67 14.15 5.80
N VAL A 3 -18.75 12.97 5.20
CA VAL A 3 -17.75 12.45 4.26
C VAL A 3 -17.49 13.44 3.12
N ALA A 4 -18.53 14.09 2.58
CA ALA A 4 -18.41 15.06 1.50
C ALA A 4 -17.50 16.26 1.83
N ASP A 5 -17.35 16.62 3.12
CA ASP A 5 -16.53 17.75 3.55
C ASP A 5 -15.02 17.45 3.49
N ALA A 6 -14.65 16.16 3.49
CA ALA A 6 -13.27 15.69 3.59
C ALA A 6 -12.79 14.85 2.41
N MET A 7 -13.69 14.19 1.68
CA MET A 7 -13.35 13.32 0.57
C MET A 7 -12.64 14.06 -0.58
N THR A 8 -11.84 13.33 -1.36
CA THR A 8 -11.44 13.82 -2.69
C THR A 8 -12.64 13.69 -3.64
N PRO A 9 -13.14 14.79 -4.23
CA PRO A 9 -14.36 14.77 -5.03
C PRO A 9 -14.14 14.15 -6.40
N ARG A 10 -15.20 13.63 -7.03
CA ARG A 10 -15.17 13.01 -8.38
C ARG A 10 -14.42 13.85 -9.42
N SER A 11 -14.49 15.18 -9.37
CA SER A 11 -13.80 16.09 -10.30
C SER A 11 -12.27 16.04 -10.24
N GLU A 12 -11.71 15.55 -9.14
CA GLU A 12 -10.27 15.42 -8.91
C GLU A 12 -9.83 13.95 -8.97
N LEU A 13 -10.77 13.02 -9.14
CA LEU A 13 -10.49 11.59 -9.20
C LEU A 13 -10.12 11.14 -10.60
N VAL A 14 -9.03 10.39 -10.63
CA VAL A 14 -8.68 9.52 -11.73
C VAL A 14 -9.37 8.18 -11.52
N VAL A 15 -10.05 7.70 -12.56
CA VAL A 15 -10.80 6.43 -12.57
C VAL A 15 -10.46 5.65 -13.83
N VAL A 16 -10.65 4.34 -13.79
CA VAL A 16 -10.56 3.47 -14.97
C VAL A 16 -11.91 2.83 -15.25
N GLU A 17 -12.23 2.63 -16.53
CA GLU A 17 -13.51 2.08 -16.96
C GLU A 17 -13.39 0.60 -17.35
N ILE A 18 -14.39 -0.22 -17.01
CA ILE A 18 -14.53 -1.57 -17.57
C ILE A 18 -15.40 -1.59 -18.84
N PRO A 19 -14.99 -2.30 -19.91
CA PRO A 19 -13.80 -3.16 -19.99
C PRO A 19 -12.50 -2.35 -20.16
N GLY A 20 -11.48 -2.73 -19.38
CA GLY A 20 -10.15 -2.11 -19.38
C GLY A 20 -9.05 -3.12 -19.08
N SER A 21 -7.82 -2.65 -19.01
CA SER A 21 -6.60 -3.43 -18.87
C SER A 21 -5.75 -3.00 -17.67
N ARG A 22 -4.77 -3.83 -17.30
CA ARG A 22 -3.73 -3.53 -16.32
C ARG A 22 -2.97 -2.24 -16.65
N ASN A 23 -2.70 -2.01 -17.93
CA ASN A 23 -1.93 -0.85 -18.37
C ASN A 23 -2.67 0.46 -18.09
N ASP A 24 -4.00 0.47 -18.19
CA ASP A 24 -4.81 1.66 -17.89
C ASP A 24 -4.62 2.07 -16.42
N VAL A 25 -4.54 1.11 -15.50
CA VAL A 25 -4.28 1.40 -14.08
C VAL A 25 -2.83 1.82 -13.85
N LEU A 26 -1.88 1.12 -14.48
CA LEU A 26 -0.44 1.36 -14.32
C LEU A 26 -0.03 2.76 -14.77
N GLU A 27 -0.61 3.26 -15.86
CA GLU A 27 -0.38 4.63 -16.36
C GLU A 27 -0.68 5.65 -15.25
N TYR A 28 -1.86 5.55 -14.63
CA TYR A 28 -2.26 6.49 -13.59
C TYR A 28 -1.48 6.35 -12.29
N ILE A 29 -1.24 5.12 -11.81
CA ILE A 29 -0.48 4.88 -10.58
C ILE A 29 0.95 5.39 -10.69
N GLN A 30 1.57 5.28 -11.87
CA GLN A 30 2.94 5.75 -12.11
C GLN A 30 3.01 7.27 -12.32
N GLU A 31 2.08 7.85 -13.08
CA GLU A 31 2.12 9.27 -13.41
C GLU A 31 1.71 10.17 -12.23
N HIS A 32 0.75 9.72 -11.43
CA HIS A 32 0.12 10.55 -10.39
C HIS A 32 0.50 10.11 -8.97
N GLY A 33 1.28 9.02 -8.83
CA GLY A 33 1.75 8.52 -7.54
C GLY A 33 0.67 7.91 -6.65
N PHE A 34 -0.55 7.73 -7.15
CA PHE A 34 -1.66 7.14 -6.39
C PHE A 34 -1.40 5.67 -6.04
N SER A 35 -1.89 5.23 -4.89
CA SER A 35 -1.77 3.83 -4.43
C SER A 35 -2.97 2.96 -4.83
N SER A 36 -4.01 3.55 -5.43
CA SER A 36 -5.16 2.85 -6.02
C SER A 36 -5.92 3.71 -7.01
N VAL A 37 -6.73 3.05 -7.83
CA VAL A 37 -7.63 3.67 -8.80
C VAL A 37 -9.02 3.02 -8.70
N PRO A 38 -10.10 3.81 -8.52
CA PRO A 38 -11.48 3.32 -8.65
C PRO A 38 -11.80 2.83 -10.05
N VAL A 39 -12.56 1.74 -10.12
CA VAL A 39 -13.06 1.15 -11.34
C VAL A 39 -14.54 1.47 -11.49
N VAL A 40 -14.91 2.03 -12.63
CA VAL A 40 -16.29 2.39 -12.98
C VAL A 40 -16.74 1.67 -14.24
N LYS A 41 -18.05 1.67 -14.49
CA LYS A 41 -18.66 1.23 -15.73
C LYS A 41 -19.65 2.30 -16.19
N ASP A 42 -19.54 2.77 -17.42
CA ASP A 42 -20.58 3.60 -18.02
C ASP A 42 -21.84 2.75 -18.22
N ALA A 43 -22.94 3.17 -17.58
CA ALA A 43 -24.26 2.62 -17.78
C ALA A 43 -25.22 3.77 -18.09
N ASP A 44 -25.57 3.92 -19.37
CA ASP A 44 -26.51 4.94 -19.84
C ASP A 44 -26.09 6.39 -19.49
N GLY A 45 -24.77 6.65 -19.44
CA GLY A 45 -24.20 7.95 -19.11
C GLY A 45 -23.99 8.22 -17.62
N GLU A 46 -24.22 7.23 -16.75
CA GLU A 46 -23.89 7.27 -15.33
C GLU A 46 -22.65 6.41 -15.06
N GLU A 47 -21.69 6.94 -14.28
CA GLU A 47 -20.46 6.24 -13.92
C GLU A 47 -20.68 5.36 -12.69
N VAL A 48 -21.07 4.12 -12.94
CA VAL A 48 -21.38 3.17 -11.88
C VAL A 48 -20.11 2.59 -11.28
N TYR A 49 -19.91 2.72 -9.97
CA TYR A 49 -18.79 2.13 -9.24
C TYR A 49 -18.82 0.60 -9.31
N ARG A 50 -17.66 -0.04 -9.52
CA ARG A 50 -17.52 -1.49 -9.67
C ARG A 50 -16.44 -2.14 -8.82
N GLY A 51 -15.49 -1.38 -8.33
CA GLY A 51 -14.41 -1.91 -7.52
C GLY A 51 -13.22 -0.97 -7.46
N LEU A 52 -12.16 -1.44 -6.82
CA LEU A 52 -10.92 -0.70 -6.66
C LEU A 52 -9.77 -1.59 -7.12
N VAL A 53 -8.77 -1.00 -7.79
CA VAL A 53 -7.49 -1.66 -8.03
C VAL A 53 -6.41 -0.90 -7.29
N THR A 54 -5.60 -1.61 -6.52
CA THR A 54 -4.51 -1.09 -5.72
C THR A 54 -3.17 -1.47 -6.35
N ARG A 55 -2.09 -0.82 -5.92
CA ARG A 55 -0.74 -1.20 -6.35
C ARG A 55 -0.42 -2.65 -5.98
N ASP A 56 -0.86 -3.10 -4.81
CA ASP A 56 -0.66 -4.46 -4.33
C ASP A 56 -1.34 -5.49 -5.24
N ASP A 57 -2.57 -5.21 -5.70
CA ASP A 57 -3.27 -6.08 -6.66
C ASP A 57 -2.45 -6.33 -7.93
N LEU A 58 -1.78 -5.28 -8.43
CA LEU A 58 -0.94 -5.37 -9.63
C LEU A 58 0.35 -6.16 -9.37
N ILE A 59 0.92 -6.05 -8.17
CA ILE A 59 2.14 -6.76 -7.76
C ILE A 59 1.84 -8.24 -7.51
N GLU A 60 0.74 -8.54 -6.81
CA GLU A 60 0.30 -9.90 -6.49
C GLU A 60 -0.07 -10.72 -7.73
N GLN A 61 -0.59 -10.05 -8.77
CA GLN A 61 -1.05 -10.69 -10.00
C GLN A 61 -0.34 -10.10 -11.24
N PRO A 62 0.97 -10.34 -11.41
CA PRO A 62 1.77 -9.69 -12.47
C PRO A 62 1.36 -10.10 -13.89
N ASP A 63 0.81 -11.32 -14.04
CA ASP A 63 0.43 -11.90 -15.33
C ASP A 63 -1.04 -11.62 -15.72
N GLU A 64 -1.83 -11.01 -14.83
CA GLU A 64 -3.22 -10.67 -15.10
C GLU A 64 -3.33 -9.30 -15.77
N ASP A 65 -4.03 -9.27 -16.92
CA ASP A 65 -4.23 -8.07 -17.73
C ASP A 65 -5.67 -7.57 -17.67
N GLN A 66 -6.65 -8.42 -17.35
CA GLN A 66 -8.05 -8.02 -17.34
C GLN A 66 -8.39 -7.22 -16.09
N LEU A 67 -8.81 -5.97 -16.27
CA LEU A 67 -9.17 -5.07 -15.18
C LEU A 67 -10.22 -5.66 -14.23
N ALA A 68 -11.21 -6.37 -14.78
CA ALA A 68 -12.28 -7.00 -14.00
C ALA A 68 -11.79 -8.14 -13.07
N LEU A 69 -10.62 -8.74 -13.35
CA LEU A 69 -10.01 -9.77 -12.50
C LEU A 69 -9.04 -9.18 -11.47
N LEU A 70 -8.49 -8.00 -11.76
CA LEU A 70 -7.62 -7.26 -10.84
C LEU A 70 -8.41 -6.48 -9.78
N MET A 71 -9.63 -6.04 -10.09
CA MET A 71 -10.42 -5.23 -9.17
C MET A 71 -10.96 -6.03 -7.99
N ARG A 72 -11.00 -5.38 -6.82
CA ARG A 72 -11.58 -5.91 -5.58
C ARG A 72 -12.76 -5.04 -5.16
N GLU A 73 -13.81 -5.67 -4.63
CA GLU A 73 -14.89 -4.95 -3.96
C GLU A 73 -14.41 -4.53 -2.58
N VAL A 74 -14.62 -3.26 -2.24
CA VAL A 74 -14.28 -2.67 -0.93
C VAL A 74 -15.52 -1.98 -0.35
N PRO A 75 -15.61 -1.81 0.98
CA PRO A 75 -16.72 -1.08 1.59
C PRO A 75 -16.82 0.34 1.01
N THR A 76 -18.04 0.82 0.81
CA THR A 76 -18.33 2.17 0.33
C THR A 76 -18.95 3.03 1.43
N ALA A 77 -18.94 4.34 1.24
CA ALA A 77 -19.65 5.30 2.08
C ALA A 77 -20.56 6.20 1.22
N GLY A 78 -21.59 6.77 1.83
CA GLY A 78 -22.37 7.86 1.25
C GLY A 78 -21.74 9.23 1.52
N ALA A 79 -22.00 10.20 0.64
CA ALA A 79 -21.50 11.56 0.80
C ALA A 79 -22.01 12.26 2.09
N ASP A 80 -23.23 11.91 2.51
CA ASP A 80 -23.89 12.44 3.71
C ASP A 80 -23.57 11.66 4.99
N ASP A 81 -22.82 10.56 4.91
CA ASP A 81 -22.46 9.76 6.08
C ASP A 81 -21.56 10.57 7.03
N ASP A 82 -21.65 10.28 8.32
CA ASP A 82 -20.75 10.88 9.30
C ASP A 82 -19.32 10.31 9.12
N ILE A 83 -18.32 11.20 9.11
CA ILE A 83 -16.93 10.81 8.91
C ILE A 83 -16.42 9.84 9.99
N VAL A 84 -16.97 9.89 11.21
CA VAL A 84 -16.61 8.97 12.30
C VAL A 84 -17.12 7.56 12.01
N ASP A 85 -18.33 7.42 11.45
CA ASP A 85 -18.87 6.12 11.07
C ASP A 85 -18.11 5.54 9.87
N ALA A 86 -17.68 6.39 8.93
CA ALA A 86 -16.79 6.01 7.84
C ALA A 86 -15.41 5.54 8.38
N ALA A 87 -14.83 6.27 9.34
CA ALA A 87 -13.56 5.91 9.98
C ALA A 87 -13.64 4.57 10.73
N ARG A 88 -14.75 4.31 11.43
CA ARG A 88 -15.02 3.02 12.07
C ARG A 88 -15.13 1.88 11.07
N THR A 89 -15.77 2.13 9.92
CA THR A 89 -15.84 1.16 8.83
C THR A 89 -14.45 0.85 8.26
N MET A 90 -13.62 1.88 8.05
CA MET A 90 -12.22 1.71 7.64
C MET A 90 -11.43 0.83 8.64
N ALA A 91 -11.53 1.14 9.93
CA ALA A 91 -10.82 0.41 10.98
C ALA A 91 -11.31 -1.05 11.10
N ALA A 92 -12.62 -1.27 11.08
CA ALA A 92 -13.21 -2.61 11.23
C ALA A 92 -12.89 -3.54 10.05
N GLU A 93 -12.92 -3.02 8.84
CA GLU A 93 -12.71 -3.79 7.60
C GLU A 93 -11.24 -3.78 7.14
N GLY A 94 -10.34 -3.16 7.89
CA GLY A 94 -8.92 -3.00 7.51
C GLY A 94 -8.71 -2.23 6.21
N SER A 95 -9.70 -1.42 5.80
CA SER A 95 -9.71 -0.71 4.53
C SER A 95 -9.14 0.71 4.69
N ARG A 96 -8.06 1.04 3.99
CA ARG A 96 -7.42 2.37 4.05
C ARG A 96 -8.16 3.46 3.27
N ARG A 97 -9.23 3.10 2.57
CA ARG A 97 -9.99 3.96 1.65
C ARG A 97 -11.40 3.43 1.44
N LEU A 98 -12.34 4.35 1.29
CA LEU A 98 -13.74 4.09 0.99
C LEU A 98 -14.13 4.89 -0.25
N PRO A 99 -14.49 4.23 -1.37
CA PRO A 99 -15.20 4.88 -2.45
C PRO A 99 -16.49 5.49 -1.93
N VAL A 100 -16.76 6.73 -2.31
CA VAL A 100 -17.96 7.46 -1.91
C VAL A 100 -18.95 7.41 -3.07
N VAL A 101 -20.16 6.92 -2.81
CA VAL A 101 -21.19 6.71 -3.83
C VAL A 101 -22.51 7.41 -3.50
N ASP A 102 -23.23 7.86 -4.53
CA ASP A 102 -24.66 8.22 -4.45
C ASP A 102 -25.46 7.16 -5.20
N GLY A 103 -26.15 6.28 -4.47
CA GLY A 103 -26.66 5.03 -5.03
C GLY A 103 -25.50 4.15 -5.52
N ASP A 104 -25.39 3.98 -6.84
CA ASP A 104 -24.30 3.25 -7.47
C ASP A 104 -23.28 4.18 -8.18
N GLU A 105 -23.54 5.49 -8.25
CA GLU A 105 -22.69 6.47 -8.92
C GLU A 105 -21.48 6.83 -8.05
N LEU A 106 -20.27 6.81 -8.61
CA LEU A 106 -19.06 7.21 -7.88
C LEU A 106 -18.97 8.75 -7.78
N VAL A 107 -19.06 9.28 -6.57
CA VAL A 107 -19.02 10.74 -6.32
C VAL A 107 -17.72 11.21 -5.64
N GLY A 108 -16.91 10.30 -5.12
CA GLY A 108 -15.64 10.64 -4.48
C GLY A 108 -14.89 9.44 -3.92
N ILE A 109 -13.79 9.69 -3.20
CA ILE A 109 -13.08 8.71 -2.40
C ILE A 109 -12.63 9.36 -1.10
N LEU A 110 -12.82 8.66 0.01
CA LEU A 110 -12.34 9.05 1.33
C LEU A 110 -11.16 8.15 1.70
N THR A 111 -10.05 8.72 2.17
CA THR A 111 -8.87 7.97 2.61
C THR A 111 -8.62 8.13 4.11
N VAL A 112 -7.82 7.24 4.70
CA VAL A 112 -7.33 7.40 6.09
C VAL A 112 -6.66 8.77 6.26
N THR A 113 -5.88 9.23 5.28
CA THR A 113 -5.22 10.54 5.31
C THR A 113 -6.22 11.69 5.44
N ASP A 114 -7.39 11.60 4.80
CA ASP A 114 -8.43 12.63 4.91
C ASP A 114 -9.03 12.66 6.33
N VAL A 115 -9.27 11.50 6.92
CA VAL A 115 -9.72 11.38 8.33
C VAL A 115 -8.65 11.92 9.29
N VAL A 116 -7.38 11.57 9.08
CA VAL A 116 -6.26 12.08 9.89
C VAL A 116 -6.13 13.60 9.75
N ARG A 117 -6.35 14.18 8.57
CA ARG A 117 -6.40 15.64 8.39
C ARG A 117 -7.55 16.27 9.19
N ALA A 118 -8.73 15.65 9.20
CA ALA A 118 -9.86 16.11 10.00
C ALA A 118 -9.53 16.09 11.51
N ILE A 119 -8.88 15.02 11.98
CA ILE A 119 -8.40 14.90 13.37
C ILE A 119 -7.39 16.02 13.68
N ALA A 120 -6.38 16.20 12.82
CA ALA A 120 -5.33 17.21 13.00
C ALA A 120 -5.89 18.65 13.06
N ARG A 121 -6.91 18.94 12.26
CA ARG A 121 -7.63 20.23 12.23
C ARG A 121 -8.58 20.41 13.42
N GLY A 122 -8.89 19.34 14.15
CA GLY A 122 -9.86 19.35 15.24
C GLY A 122 -11.31 19.44 14.77
N GLU A 123 -11.57 18.96 13.56
CA GLU A 123 -12.92 18.87 12.96
C GLU A 123 -13.67 17.63 13.47
N VAL A 124 -12.93 16.63 13.94
CA VAL A 124 -13.41 15.44 14.66
C VAL A 124 -12.67 15.30 16.00
N ASP A 125 -13.17 14.44 16.89
CA ASP A 125 -12.50 14.17 18.17
C ASP A 125 -11.10 13.60 17.94
N GLY A 126 -10.17 13.94 18.82
CA GLY A 126 -8.80 13.47 18.76
C GLY A 126 -8.11 13.58 20.11
N GLU A 127 -8.88 13.65 21.19
CA GLU A 127 -8.37 13.84 22.56
C GLU A 127 -7.92 12.53 23.22
N THR A 128 -8.27 11.38 22.63
CA THR A 128 -7.79 10.05 23.06
C THR A 128 -6.26 10.01 23.04
N ARG A 129 -5.66 9.47 24.11
CA ARG A 129 -4.21 9.39 24.24
C ARG A 129 -3.66 8.28 23.36
N VAL A 130 -2.56 8.55 22.67
CA VAL A 130 -1.98 7.57 21.75
C VAL A 130 -1.37 6.36 22.45
N GLY A 131 -1.08 6.45 23.76
CA GLY A 131 -0.71 5.27 24.54
C GLY A 131 -1.82 4.22 24.65
N GLU A 132 -3.07 4.59 24.43
CA GLU A 132 -4.23 3.69 24.41
C GLU A 132 -4.50 3.11 23.01
N LEU A 133 -3.93 3.73 21.97
CA LEU A 133 -4.13 3.39 20.56
C LEU A 133 -2.91 2.70 19.93
N ALA A 134 -1.73 2.86 20.54
CA ALA A 134 -0.50 2.31 20.02
C ALA A 134 -0.53 0.78 19.99
N THR A 135 0.05 0.21 18.94
CA THR A 135 0.29 -1.24 18.87
C THR A 135 1.64 -1.55 19.53
N PRO A 136 1.69 -2.44 20.55
CA PRO A 136 2.94 -2.80 21.20
C PRO A 136 3.79 -3.76 20.37
N GLU A 137 3.17 -4.55 19.47
CA GLU A 137 3.89 -5.38 18.52
C GLU A 137 4.47 -4.53 17.39
N VAL A 138 5.81 -4.43 17.38
CA VAL A 138 6.54 -3.67 16.37
C VAL A 138 7.29 -4.63 15.47
N ASN A 139 7.09 -4.49 14.15
CA ASN A 139 7.96 -5.16 13.18
C ASN A 139 9.34 -4.52 13.24
N ALA A 140 10.39 -5.33 13.41
CA ALA A 140 11.75 -4.82 13.60
C ALA A 140 12.78 -5.63 12.81
N THR A 141 13.84 -4.95 12.38
CA THR A 141 15.00 -5.55 11.69
C THR A 141 16.30 -4.95 12.24
N HIS A 142 17.46 -5.49 11.84
CA HIS A 142 18.77 -5.03 12.28
C HIS A 142 19.44 -4.12 11.25
N THR A 143 20.30 -3.20 11.69
CA THR A 143 21.03 -2.27 10.80
C THR A 143 21.85 -2.96 9.72
N GLU A 144 22.35 -4.18 9.99
CA GLU A 144 23.16 -4.98 9.07
C GLU A 144 22.35 -5.97 8.21
N THR A 145 21.02 -6.06 8.40
CA THR A 145 20.17 -6.92 7.57
C THR A 145 20.32 -6.52 6.10
N PRO A 146 20.55 -7.46 5.16
CA PRO A 146 20.52 -7.13 3.74
C PRO A 146 19.13 -6.64 3.32
N LEU A 147 19.04 -5.57 2.54
CA LEU A 147 17.77 -4.95 2.15
C LEU A 147 16.75 -5.94 1.53
N PRO A 148 17.11 -6.92 0.68
CA PRO A 148 16.14 -7.89 0.16
C PRO A 148 15.56 -8.81 1.24
N VAL A 149 16.27 -9.02 2.35
CA VAL A 149 15.74 -9.76 3.51
C VAL A 149 14.76 -8.88 4.28
N ALA A 150 15.10 -7.61 4.50
CA ALA A 150 14.21 -6.67 5.17
C ALA A 150 12.93 -6.38 4.38
N GLU A 151 13.01 -6.27 3.05
CA GLU A 151 11.84 -6.19 2.17
C GLU A 151 10.93 -7.40 2.38
N ARG A 152 11.51 -8.60 2.39
CA ARG A 152 10.75 -9.84 2.63
C ARG A 152 10.15 -9.89 4.03
N GLU A 153 10.85 -9.39 5.05
CA GLU A 153 10.34 -9.27 6.42
C GLU A 153 9.11 -8.34 6.47
N ILE A 154 9.21 -7.15 5.88
CA ILE A 154 8.10 -6.18 5.76
C ILE A 154 6.90 -6.84 5.09
N ALA A 155 7.09 -7.47 3.91
CA ALA A 155 6.03 -8.14 3.17
C ALA A 155 5.34 -9.27 3.97
N LEU A 156 6.07 -9.96 4.85
CA LEU A 156 5.53 -11.03 5.69
C LEU A 156 4.91 -10.52 6.99
N SER A 157 5.23 -9.30 7.41
CA SER A 157 4.78 -8.72 8.69
C SER A 157 3.34 -8.19 8.64
N GLY A 158 2.82 -7.91 7.45
CA GLY A 158 1.51 -7.28 7.27
C GLY A 158 1.49 -5.79 7.68
N VAL A 159 2.65 -5.15 7.82
CA VAL A 159 2.78 -3.72 8.08
C VAL A 159 3.83 -3.09 7.14
N PRO A 160 3.65 -1.82 6.69
CA PRO A 160 4.47 -1.23 5.62
C PRO A 160 5.81 -0.67 6.09
N TYR A 161 6.34 -1.18 7.21
CA TYR A 161 7.55 -0.66 7.85
C TYR A 161 8.27 -1.72 8.68
N ALA A 162 9.53 -1.46 9.00
CA ALA A 162 10.31 -2.11 10.04
C ALA A 162 11.06 -1.05 10.86
N VAL A 163 10.99 -1.12 12.19
CA VAL A 163 11.87 -0.34 13.07
C VAL A 163 13.25 -0.99 13.07
N VAL A 164 14.28 -0.19 12.82
CA VAL A 164 15.65 -0.69 12.68
C VAL A 164 16.37 -0.56 14.02
N LEU A 165 16.95 -1.66 14.49
CA LEU A 165 17.72 -1.74 15.72
C LEU A 165 19.22 -1.87 15.45
N ASP A 166 20.03 -1.23 16.28
CA ASP A 166 21.50 -1.37 16.25
C ASP A 166 22.01 -2.53 17.12
N ASP A 167 23.34 -2.65 17.23
CA ASP A 167 24.04 -3.67 18.02
C ASP A 167 23.83 -3.52 19.54
N ASP A 168 23.43 -2.34 20.01
CA ASP A 168 23.13 -2.06 21.42
C ASP A 168 21.63 -2.30 21.74
N ALA A 169 20.88 -2.85 20.78
CA ALA A 169 19.43 -3.03 20.83
C ALA A 169 18.64 -1.71 20.98
N ALA A 170 19.23 -0.60 20.56
CA ALA A 170 18.56 0.70 20.52
C ALA A 170 17.93 0.94 19.15
N VAL A 171 16.91 1.81 19.10
CA VAL A 171 16.29 2.25 17.85
C VAL A 171 17.28 3.12 17.08
N ALA A 172 17.68 2.65 15.90
CA ALA A 172 18.63 3.30 15.01
C ALA A 172 17.96 4.00 13.82
N GLY A 173 16.74 3.59 13.48
CA GLY A 173 16.00 4.16 12.35
C GLY A 173 14.70 3.42 12.05
N MET A 174 14.12 3.72 10.90
CA MET A 174 12.93 3.06 10.37
C MET A 174 13.12 2.87 8.87
N LEU A 175 12.72 1.71 8.38
CA LEU A 175 12.67 1.37 6.96
C LEU A 175 11.22 1.16 6.56
N THR A 176 10.79 1.73 5.44
CA THR A 176 9.44 1.61 4.89
C THR A 176 9.48 1.04 3.48
N GLU A 177 8.32 0.63 2.97
CA GLU A 177 8.20 0.24 1.55
C GLU A 177 8.59 1.38 0.61
N VAL A 178 8.35 2.63 0.99
CA VAL A 178 8.74 3.81 0.20
C VAL A 178 10.26 3.85 0.03
N ASP A 179 11.02 3.68 1.11
CA ASP A 179 12.49 3.67 1.07
C ASP A 179 13.03 2.57 0.14
N ILE A 180 12.38 1.40 0.12
CA ILE A 180 12.75 0.27 -0.74
C ILE A 180 12.43 0.57 -2.21
N LEU A 181 11.24 1.11 -2.48
CA LEU A 181 10.80 1.45 -3.84
C LEU A 181 11.69 2.51 -4.50
N GLU A 182 12.23 3.46 -3.73
CA GLU A 182 13.13 4.50 -4.24
C GLU A 182 14.44 3.94 -4.82
N VAL A 183 14.91 2.78 -4.33
CA VAL A 183 16.17 2.18 -4.76
C VAL A 183 16.00 0.94 -5.63
N ALA A 184 14.78 0.41 -5.73
CA ALA A 184 14.44 -0.70 -6.60
C ALA A 184 14.64 -0.36 -8.08
N ARG A 185 15.19 -1.30 -8.86
CA ARG A 185 15.47 -1.10 -10.29
C ARG A 185 14.80 -2.19 -11.12
N VAL A 186 14.15 -1.80 -12.21
CA VAL A 186 13.61 -2.75 -13.19
C VAL A 186 14.75 -3.19 -14.11
N VAL A 187 15.00 -4.50 -14.17
CA VAL A 187 16.01 -5.12 -15.03
C VAL A 187 15.32 -6.02 -16.04
N GLU A 188 15.63 -5.80 -17.32
CA GLU A 188 15.18 -6.66 -18.42
C GLU A 188 16.12 -7.86 -18.55
N GLY A 189 15.55 -9.06 -18.46
CA GLY A 189 16.26 -10.32 -18.62
C GLY A 189 15.55 -11.23 -19.64
N GLU A 190 16.21 -12.31 -20.04
CA GLU A 190 15.61 -13.32 -20.93
C GLU A 190 15.46 -14.64 -20.17
N ALA A 191 14.22 -15.09 -19.97
CA ALA A 191 13.96 -16.44 -19.48
C ALA A 191 13.96 -17.41 -20.66
N SER A 192 14.87 -18.39 -20.62
CA SER A 192 14.86 -19.50 -21.57
C SER A 192 13.71 -20.43 -21.20
N THR A 193 12.73 -20.58 -22.09
CA THR A 193 11.79 -21.70 -22.00
C THR A 193 12.63 -22.94 -22.31
N GLY A 194 12.99 -23.70 -21.26
CA GLY A 194 14.01 -24.74 -21.31
C GLY A 194 13.93 -25.68 -22.51
N ASP A 195 15.08 -26.25 -22.87
CA ASP A 195 15.19 -27.19 -24.00
C ASP A 195 14.16 -28.31 -23.85
N SER A 196 13.22 -28.38 -24.79
CA SER A 196 12.44 -29.59 -25.00
C SER A 196 13.38 -30.65 -25.57
N ILE A 197 14.14 -31.32 -24.71
CA ILE A 197 14.88 -32.52 -25.11
C ILE A 197 13.82 -33.61 -25.28
N ALA A 198 13.38 -33.81 -26.53
CA ALA A 198 12.68 -35.03 -26.88
C ALA A 198 13.65 -36.20 -26.68
N GLU A 199 13.29 -37.19 -25.86
CA GLU A 199 13.99 -38.48 -25.82
C GLU A 199 13.96 -39.09 -27.23
N GLN A 200 15.13 -39.17 -27.88
CA GLN A 200 15.28 -39.74 -29.23
C GLN A 200 15.41 -41.27 -29.24
N ASP A 201 14.96 -41.97 -28.20
CA ASP A 201 15.06 -43.44 -28.09
C ASP A 201 13.71 -44.15 -28.25
N SER A 202 12.89 -43.70 -29.21
CA SER A 202 11.66 -44.41 -29.59
C SER A 202 11.73 -44.85 -31.06
N GLU A 203 11.68 -46.17 -31.32
CA GLU A 203 11.71 -46.82 -32.64
C GLU A 203 10.55 -46.43 -33.59
N TRP A 204 9.72 -45.46 -33.22
CA TRP A 204 8.57 -44.94 -33.97
C TRP A 204 8.56 -43.41 -34.11
N SER A 205 9.72 -42.74 -34.18
CA SER A 205 9.74 -41.32 -34.55
C SER A 205 9.54 -41.15 -36.06
N TRP A 206 8.30 -40.92 -36.49
CA TRP A 206 8.02 -40.38 -37.82
C TRP A 206 8.67 -38.99 -37.97
N GLU A 207 9.23 -38.71 -39.14
CA GLU A 207 9.81 -37.41 -39.50
C GLU A 207 8.92 -36.24 -39.07
N GLY A 208 9.52 -35.30 -38.32
CA GLY A 208 9.06 -33.91 -38.32
C GLY A 208 8.56 -33.36 -36.99
N ILE A 209 9.46 -33.23 -36.01
CA ILE A 209 9.38 -32.06 -35.13
C ILE A 209 10.73 -31.36 -35.23
N LYS A 210 10.79 -30.28 -36.02
CA LYS A 210 11.90 -29.33 -35.93
C LYS A 210 11.85 -28.78 -34.51
N ALA A 211 12.96 -28.87 -33.78
CA ALA A 211 13.14 -28.12 -32.54
C ALA A 211 12.75 -26.66 -32.83
N THR A 212 11.60 -26.23 -32.29
CA THR A 212 11.28 -24.80 -32.23
C THR A 212 12.35 -24.22 -31.33
N GLY A 213 13.22 -23.38 -31.89
CA GLY A 213 14.33 -22.78 -31.14
C GLY A 213 13.84 -22.19 -29.82
N ALA A 214 14.69 -22.23 -28.80
CA ALA A 214 14.40 -21.70 -27.47
C ALA A 214 13.70 -20.35 -27.62
N ARG A 215 12.44 -20.30 -27.18
CA ARG A 215 11.72 -19.03 -27.09
C ARG A 215 12.26 -18.36 -25.84
N TYR A 216 13.04 -17.31 -26.05
CA TYR A 216 13.41 -16.37 -25.02
C TYR A 216 12.17 -15.53 -24.73
N LEU A 217 11.65 -15.66 -23.52
CA LEU A 217 10.61 -14.77 -23.03
C LEU A 217 11.33 -13.60 -22.34
N PRO A 218 11.15 -12.36 -22.83
CA PRO A 218 11.63 -11.21 -22.10
C PRO A 218 10.92 -11.17 -20.74
N THR A 219 11.70 -11.11 -19.67
CA THR A 219 11.24 -10.95 -18.29
C THR A 219 11.65 -9.57 -17.82
N ARG A 220 10.79 -8.92 -17.04
CA ARG A 220 11.12 -7.69 -16.31
C ARG A 220 11.10 -8.05 -14.84
N ASN A 221 12.27 -8.05 -14.21
CA ASN A 221 12.40 -8.33 -12.79
C ASN A 221 12.74 -7.04 -12.06
N VAL A 222 12.23 -6.90 -10.84
CA VAL A 222 12.64 -5.83 -9.93
C VAL A 222 13.83 -6.34 -9.13
N GLU A 223 14.96 -5.64 -9.22
CA GLU A 223 16.16 -5.91 -8.43
C GLU A 223 16.30 -4.87 -7.32
N ILE A 224 16.51 -5.36 -6.10
CA ILE A 224 16.76 -4.55 -4.90
C ILE A 224 18.24 -4.70 -4.52
N PRO A 225 18.96 -3.61 -4.19
CA PRO A 225 20.37 -3.68 -3.78
C PRO A 225 20.59 -4.61 -2.58
N ALA A 226 21.59 -5.49 -2.63
CA ALA A 226 21.91 -6.42 -1.53
C ALA A 226 22.78 -5.79 -0.43
N GLU A 227 22.71 -4.46 -0.25
CA GLU A 227 23.42 -3.71 0.79
C GLU A 227 22.62 -3.69 2.11
N ALA A 228 23.26 -3.28 3.20
CA ALA A 228 22.66 -3.26 4.53
C ALA A 228 21.58 -2.17 4.68
N VAL A 229 20.54 -2.46 5.46
CA VAL A 229 19.40 -1.55 5.74
C VAL A 229 19.85 -0.16 6.21
N ARG A 230 20.92 -0.05 7.00
CA ARG A 230 21.45 1.25 7.48
C ARG A 230 21.74 2.28 6.37
N HIS A 231 21.90 1.85 5.12
CA HIS A 231 22.17 2.73 3.98
C HIS A 231 20.91 3.34 3.37
N PHE A 232 19.73 2.82 3.71
CA PHE A 232 18.45 3.16 3.10
C PHE A 232 17.40 3.61 4.12
N MET A 233 17.54 3.24 5.39
CA MET A 233 16.62 3.62 6.46
C MET A 233 16.65 5.13 6.74
N THR A 234 15.53 5.66 7.23
CA THR A 234 15.49 6.97 7.87
C THR A 234 16.03 6.85 9.30
N ALA A 235 17.15 7.53 9.59
CA ALA A 235 17.81 7.47 10.91
C ALA A 235 17.23 8.47 11.93
N ASP A 236 16.93 9.70 11.50
CA ASP A 236 16.41 10.76 12.38
C ASP A 236 14.89 10.63 12.56
N LEU A 237 14.48 9.80 13.51
CA LEU A 237 13.06 9.51 13.74
C LEU A 237 12.35 10.58 14.56
N ILE A 238 11.15 10.93 14.08
CA ILE A 238 10.15 11.60 14.91
C ILE A 238 9.50 10.54 15.80
N THR A 239 9.54 10.77 17.10
CA THR A 239 8.97 9.85 18.10
C THR A 239 7.98 10.59 18.99
N VAL A 240 7.06 9.84 19.59
CA VAL A 240 6.03 10.39 20.48
C VAL A 240 5.99 9.61 21.79
N ASN A 241 5.46 10.23 22.84
CA ASN A 241 5.24 9.55 24.12
C ASN A 241 3.75 9.21 24.30
N ALA A 242 3.46 8.29 25.22
CA ALA A 242 2.11 7.78 25.49
C ALA A 242 1.08 8.82 25.93
N THR A 243 1.51 10.01 26.37
CA THR A 243 0.60 11.03 26.91
C THR A 243 0.05 11.99 25.85
N ARG A 244 0.66 12.01 24.65
CA ARG A 244 0.17 12.83 23.53
C ARG A 244 -1.21 12.36 23.08
N THR A 245 -1.99 13.27 22.52
CA THR A 245 -3.32 12.96 21.99
C THR A 245 -3.26 12.55 20.52
N ALA A 246 -4.29 11.84 20.05
CA ALA A 246 -4.42 11.45 18.64
C ALA A 246 -4.36 12.67 17.71
N LYS A 247 -4.91 13.81 18.13
CA LYS A 247 -4.83 15.10 17.43
C LYS A 247 -3.40 15.61 17.29
N GLU A 248 -2.65 15.60 18.38
CA GLU A 248 -1.25 16.04 18.36
C GLU A 248 -0.40 15.14 17.45
N VAL A 249 -0.62 13.82 17.49
CA VAL A 249 0.09 12.89 16.63
C VAL A 249 -0.35 13.02 15.17
N ALA A 250 -1.63 13.20 14.88
CA ALA A 250 -2.13 13.48 13.53
C ALA A 250 -1.45 14.72 12.93
N GLN A 251 -1.23 15.76 13.74
CA GLN A 251 -0.51 16.96 13.30
C GLN A 251 0.96 16.66 12.95
N GLU A 252 1.65 15.81 13.72
CA GLU A 252 3.01 15.38 13.40
C GLU A 252 3.03 14.55 12.10
N LEU A 253 2.11 13.59 11.95
CA LEU A 253 2.01 12.75 10.75
C LEU A 253 1.86 13.61 9.49
N ILE A 254 0.92 14.56 9.49
CA ILE A 254 0.66 15.44 8.35
C ILE A 254 1.80 16.44 8.12
N SER A 255 2.39 17.00 9.17
CA SER A 255 3.43 18.03 9.01
C SER A 255 4.75 17.47 8.48
N ASN A 256 4.98 16.17 8.69
CA ASN A 256 6.21 15.49 8.29
C ASN A 256 5.99 14.50 7.13
N ASP A 257 4.77 14.40 6.61
CA ASP A 257 4.38 13.50 5.51
C ASP A 257 4.73 12.02 5.80
N ILE A 258 4.37 11.57 7.01
CA ILE A 258 4.62 10.19 7.48
C ILE A 258 3.31 9.54 7.95
N GLU A 259 3.24 8.22 7.84
CA GLU A 259 2.04 7.44 8.20
C GLU A 259 2.15 6.73 9.57
N GLN A 260 3.34 6.74 10.17
CA GLN A 260 3.59 6.12 11.47
C GLN A 260 4.70 6.81 12.26
N VAL A 261 4.62 6.69 13.59
CA VAL A 261 5.64 7.19 14.53
C VAL A 261 5.90 6.19 15.66
N PRO A 262 7.17 5.92 16.02
CA PRO A 262 7.48 5.13 17.20
C PRO A 262 6.98 5.77 18.50
N LEU A 263 6.41 4.94 19.37
CA LEU A 263 6.06 5.31 20.73
C LEU A 263 7.22 4.97 21.66
N VAL A 264 7.74 5.97 22.38
CA VAL A 264 8.92 5.82 23.23
C VAL A 264 8.70 6.32 24.65
N SER A 265 9.32 5.63 25.62
CA SER A 265 9.47 6.08 27.01
C SER A 265 10.94 6.19 27.37
N GLY A 266 11.49 7.40 27.26
CA GLY A 266 12.93 7.61 27.43
C GLY A 266 13.70 7.03 26.24
N THR A 267 14.44 5.94 26.47
CA THR A 267 15.18 5.22 25.41
C THR A 267 14.48 3.95 24.94
N ASP A 268 13.42 3.54 25.65
CA ASP A 268 12.71 2.30 25.36
C ASP A 268 11.64 2.52 24.29
N LEU A 269 11.57 1.58 23.34
CA LEU A 269 10.51 1.50 22.34
C LEU A 269 9.32 0.74 22.94
N ASP A 270 8.24 1.46 23.22
CA ASP A 270 7.03 0.90 23.85
C ASP A 270 6.01 0.40 22.82
N GLY A 271 6.12 0.84 21.57
CA GLY A 271 5.22 0.46 20.50
C GLY A 271 5.31 1.40 19.29
N ILE A 272 4.25 1.43 18.50
CA ILE A 272 4.13 2.31 17.34
C ILE A 272 2.70 2.82 17.21
N VAL A 273 2.57 4.05 16.74
CA VAL A 273 1.29 4.67 16.41
C VAL A 273 1.25 4.87 14.90
N ARG A 274 0.32 4.20 14.24
CA ARG A 274 0.03 4.39 12.81
C ARG A 274 -1.18 5.29 12.62
N ASP A 275 -1.29 5.88 11.44
CA ASP A 275 -2.46 6.64 10.99
C ASP A 275 -3.78 5.91 11.25
N VAL A 276 -3.87 4.62 10.94
CA VAL A 276 -5.05 3.76 11.18
C VAL A 276 -5.39 3.61 12.66
N ASN A 277 -4.39 3.67 13.56
CA ASN A 277 -4.67 3.61 15.00
C ASN A 277 -5.35 4.90 15.49
N LEU A 278 -5.14 6.03 14.82
CA LEU A 278 -5.80 7.29 15.19
C LEU A 278 -7.31 7.23 14.92
N LEU A 279 -7.74 6.42 13.94
CA LEU A 279 -9.15 6.20 13.63
C LEU A 279 -9.85 5.38 14.72
N GLU A 280 -9.14 4.48 15.41
CA GLU A 280 -9.69 3.68 16.52
C GLU A 280 -10.07 4.54 17.74
N GLY A 281 -9.52 5.76 17.82
CA GLY A 281 -9.82 6.73 18.87
C GLY A 281 -11.11 7.53 18.68
N LEU A 282 -11.87 7.29 17.60
CA LEU A 282 -13.08 8.03 17.19
C LEU A 282 -14.42 7.37 17.59
#